data_AF-A0A516SA61-F1
#
_entry.id   AF-A0A516SA61-F1
#
_cell.length_a   1.000
_cell.length_b   1.000
_cell.length_c   1.000
_cell.angle_alpha   90.00
_cell.angle_beta   90.00
_cell.angle_gamma   90.00
#
_symmetry.space_group_name_H-M   'P 1'
#
loop_
_entity.id
_entity.type
_entity.pdbx_description
1 polymer ?
#
loop_
_entity_poly.entity_id
_entity_poly.type
_entity_poly.pdbx_seq_one_letter_code
_entity_poly.pdbx_strand_id
1 'polypeptide(L)'
;MTYEGCQIVEPEAIDKWVSSARNVEFVVALLNWLVTQLRVEFKDKYPLMRLEVIKVKYVSIYPSIGVWYGDETTADVTEEIDALTRKLIAERPLCEFMDFAMIGKTAWSEISDNLLSDK
;
A
#
# COMPACT_ATOMS: atom_id res chain seq x y z
N MET A 1 -1.99 4.18 -13.59
CA MET A 1 -2.45 5.60 -13.75
C MET A 1 -1.52 6.48 -12.93
N THR A 2 -1.10 7.65 -13.43
CA THR A 2 -0.21 8.54 -12.68
C THR A 2 -0.98 9.68 -12.01
N TYR A 3 -0.72 9.92 -10.72
CA TYR A 3 -1.29 11.01 -9.93
C TYR A 3 -0.16 11.65 -9.13
N GLU A 4 -0.01 12.98 -9.20
CA GLU A 4 1.05 13.72 -8.48
C GLU A 4 2.48 13.16 -8.70
N GLY A 5 2.78 12.66 -9.90
CA GLY A 5 4.10 12.10 -10.24
C GLY A 5 4.37 10.70 -9.68
N CYS A 6 3.38 10.06 -9.07
CA CYS A 6 3.43 8.65 -8.70
C CYS A 6 2.55 7.81 -9.62
N GLN A 7 2.89 6.54 -9.77
CA GLN A 7 2.00 5.53 -10.30
C GLN A 7 1.16 4.93 -9.17
N ILE A 8 -0.16 4.86 -9.38
CA ILE A 8 -1.09 4.23 -8.44
C ILE A 8 -1.20 2.74 -8.78
N VAL A 9 -1.01 1.89 -7.77
CA VAL A 9 -1.17 0.44 -7.85
C VAL A 9 -2.21 -0.01 -6.82
N GLU A 10 -3.27 -0.66 -7.31
CA GLU A 10 -4.42 -1.12 -6.52
C GLU A 10 -4.39 -2.65 -6.45
N PRO A 11 -3.89 -3.25 -5.36
CA PRO A 11 -3.65 -4.68 -5.38
C PRO A 11 -4.95 -5.47 -5.40
N GLU A 12 -5.15 -6.25 -6.46
CA GLU A 12 -6.41 -6.99 -6.70
C GLU A 12 -6.79 -7.93 -5.55
N ALA A 13 -5.78 -8.45 -4.83
CA ALA A 13 -5.98 -9.35 -3.69
C ALA A 13 -6.80 -8.73 -2.54
N ILE A 14 -6.81 -7.40 -2.44
CA ILE A 14 -7.46 -6.66 -1.34
C ILE A 14 -8.47 -5.62 -1.83
N ASP A 15 -8.74 -5.56 -3.13
CA ASP A 15 -9.65 -4.58 -3.76
C ASP A 15 -11.05 -4.53 -3.10
N LYS A 16 -11.60 -5.71 -2.78
CA LYS A 16 -12.89 -5.83 -2.06
C LYS A 16 -12.88 -5.25 -0.65
N TRP A 17 -11.70 -5.10 -0.04
CA TRP A 17 -11.55 -4.53 1.30
C TRP A 17 -11.35 -3.02 1.21
N VAL A 18 -10.58 -2.55 0.23
CA VAL A 18 -10.35 -1.13 -0.05
C VAL A 18 -11.65 -0.38 -0.35
N SER A 19 -12.57 -1.03 -1.07
CA SER A 19 -13.89 -0.47 -1.41
C SER A 19 -14.90 -0.44 -0.25
N SER A 20 -14.58 -1.02 0.91
CA SER A 20 -15.48 -1.07 2.07
C SER A 20 -15.16 0.01 3.11
N ALA A 21 -16.04 1.00 3.24
CA ALA A 21 -15.91 2.10 4.20
C ALA A 21 -15.87 1.65 5.68
N ARG A 22 -16.23 0.41 6.00
CA ARG A 22 -16.29 -0.08 7.40
C ARG A 22 -14.93 -0.46 7.97
N ASN A 23 -13.92 -0.68 7.14
CA ASN A 23 -12.64 -1.28 7.55
C ASN A 23 -11.42 -0.44 7.14
N VAL A 24 -11.61 0.88 6.98
CA VAL A 24 -10.57 1.77 6.44
C VAL A 24 -9.26 1.70 7.24
N GLU A 25 -9.33 1.69 8.58
CA GLU A 25 -8.16 1.57 9.45
C GLU A 25 -7.38 0.28 9.18
N PHE A 26 -8.09 -0.84 9.09
CA PHE A 26 -7.50 -2.14 8.79
C PHE A 26 -6.86 -2.15 7.40
N VAL A 27 -7.51 -1.57 6.40
CA VAL A 27 -6.99 -1.47 5.03
C VAL A 27 -5.71 -0.63 5.00
N VAL A 28 -5.70 0.52 5.68
CA VAL A 28 -4.51 1.37 5.78
C VAL A 28 -3.36 0.63 6.47
N ALA A 29 -3.65 -0.09 7.57
CA ALA A 29 -2.64 -0.91 8.25
C ALA A 29 -2.09 -2.01 7.33
N LEU A 30 -2.97 -2.71 6.60
CA LEU A 30 -2.60 -3.78 5.68
C LEU A 30 -1.75 -3.26 4.51
N LEU A 31 -2.14 -2.14 3.90
CA LEU A 31 -1.36 -1.49 2.85
C LEU A 31 0.02 -1.06 3.34
N ASN A 32 0.12 -0.50 4.55
CA ASN A 32 1.41 -0.12 5.14
C ASN A 32 2.30 -1.34 5.44
N TRP A 33 1.70 -2.44 5.90
CA TRP A 33 2.41 -3.71 6.06
C TRP A 33 2.92 -4.22 4.72
N LEU A 34 2.06 -4.28 3.70
CA LEU A 34 2.44 -4.70 2.35
C LEU A 34 3.57 -3.82 1.77
N VAL A 35 3.45 -2.50 1.87
CA VAL A 35 4.51 -1.56 1.45
C VAL A 35 5.82 -1.87 2.18
N THR A 36 5.77 -2.18 3.48
CA THR A 36 6.97 -2.54 4.25
C THR A 36 7.61 -3.82 3.70
N GLN A 37 6.81 -4.85 3.40
CA GLN A 37 7.30 -6.10 2.82
C GLN A 37 7.85 -5.92 1.39
N LEU A 38 7.10 -5.22 0.53
CA LEU A 38 7.49 -4.94 -0.85
C LEU A 38 8.79 -4.13 -0.92
N ARG A 39 8.99 -3.16 -0.02
CA ARG A 39 10.25 -2.41 0.07
C ARG A 39 11.45 -3.31 0.36
N VAL A 40 11.28 -4.37 1.15
CA VAL A 40 12.35 -5.35 1.41
C VAL A 40 12.68 -6.14 0.14
N GLU A 41 11.65 -6.65 -0.55
CA GLU A 41 11.81 -7.44 -1.78
C GLU A 41 12.41 -6.62 -2.94
N PHE A 42 12.03 -5.35 -3.07
CA PHE A 42 12.45 -4.51 -4.19
C PHE A 42 13.75 -3.74 -3.97
N LYS A 43 14.29 -3.73 -2.74
CA LYS A 43 15.46 -2.91 -2.38
C LYS A 43 16.64 -3.10 -3.33
N ASP A 44 16.90 -4.34 -3.73
CA ASP A 44 18.07 -4.67 -4.56
C ASP A 44 17.81 -4.47 -6.05
N LYS A 45 16.55 -4.64 -6.50
CA LYS A 45 16.15 -4.52 -7.92
C LYS A 45 15.84 -3.07 -8.32
N TYR A 46 15.22 -2.31 -7.44
CA TYR A 46 14.80 -0.92 -7.67
C TYR A 46 15.19 -0.03 -6.47
N PRO A 47 16.49 0.24 -6.25
CA PRO A 47 16.99 0.92 -5.05
C PRO A 47 16.51 2.37 -4.89
N LEU A 48 16.09 3.00 -5.99
CA LEU A 48 15.57 4.37 -5.99
C LEU A 48 14.03 4.42 -5.99
N MET A 49 13.35 3.27 -5.99
CA MET A 49 11.90 3.23 -5.97
C MET A 49 11.37 3.54 -4.57
N ARG A 50 10.43 4.49 -4.50
CA ARG A 50 9.69 4.78 -3.29
C ARG A 50 8.30 4.16 -3.38
N LEU A 51 7.89 3.44 -2.34
CA LEU A 51 6.56 2.89 -2.19
C LEU A 51 5.90 3.48 -0.95
N GLU A 52 4.73 4.09 -1.04
CA GLU A 52 4.01 4.62 0.13
C GLU A 52 2.51 4.37 0.00
N VAL A 53 1.82 4.38 1.14
CA VAL A 53 0.35 4.42 1.12
C VAL A 53 -0.08 5.85 0.90
N ILE A 54 -0.88 6.08 -0.14
CA ILE A 54 -1.35 7.40 -0.56
C ILE A 54 -2.87 7.48 -0.56
N LYS A 55 -3.37 8.70 -0.52
CA LYS A 55 -4.78 9.01 -0.78
C LYS A 55 -5.00 9.10 -2.28
N VAL A 56 -5.98 8.35 -2.77
CA VAL A 56 -6.47 8.45 -4.15
C VAL A 56 -7.86 9.08 -4.12
N LYS A 57 -8.10 10.04 -5.01
CA LYS A 57 -9.38 10.74 -5.16
C LYS A 57 -9.79 10.79 -6.63
N TYR A 58 -10.61 9.82 -7.04
CA TYR A 58 -11.29 9.83 -8.33
C TYR A 58 -12.78 10.16 -8.11
N VAL A 59 -13.62 9.12 -8.07
CA VAL A 59 -15.05 9.20 -7.73
C VAL A 59 -15.27 9.05 -6.23
N SER A 60 -14.41 8.28 -5.56
CA SER A 60 -14.35 8.09 -4.12
C SER A 60 -12.96 8.42 -3.59
N ILE A 61 -12.85 8.61 -2.27
CA ILE A 61 -11.58 8.74 -1.56
C ILE A 61 -11.23 7.39 -0.93
N TYR A 62 -10.05 6.87 -1.22
CA TYR A 62 -9.56 5.60 -0.67
C TYR A 62 -8.03 5.54 -0.61
N PRO A 63 -7.46 4.70 0.27
CA PRO A 63 -6.02 4.49 0.33
C PRO A 63 -5.55 3.51 -0.76
N SER A 64 -4.37 3.74 -1.34
CA SER A 64 -3.75 2.86 -2.33
C SER A 64 -2.22 2.88 -2.22
N ILE A 65 -1.51 2.07 -3.01
CA ILE A 65 -0.04 2.08 -3.06
C ILE A 65 0.41 3.08 -4.15
N GLY A 66 1.13 4.11 -3.72
CA GLY A 66 1.84 5.03 -4.60
C GLY A 66 3.27 4.53 -4.86
N VAL A 67 3.66 4.55 -6.13
CA VAL A 67 4.98 4.14 -6.60
C VAL A 67 5.66 5.33 -7.27
N TRP A 68 6.81 5.75 -6.77
CA TRP A 68 7.65 6.75 -7.43
C TRP A 68 8.94 6.09 -7.90
N TYR A 69 9.25 6.27 -9.17
CA TYR A 69 10.49 5.81 -9.76
C TYR A 69 11.54 6.92 -9.65
N GLY A 70 12.77 6.56 -9.27
CA GLY A 70 13.90 7.50 -9.35
C GLY A 70 14.39 7.74 -10.77
N ASP A 71 13.93 6.94 -11.74
CA ASP A 71 14.31 6.99 -13.15
C ASP A 71 13.06 6.78 -14.02
N GLU A 72 12.79 7.71 -14.93
CA GLU A 72 11.66 7.68 -15.87
C GLU A 72 11.69 6.51 -16.86
N THR A 73 12.83 5.84 -17.00
CA THR A 73 12.99 4.65 -17.85
C THR A 73 12.66 3.34 -17.14
N THR A 74 12.38 3.39 -15.83
CA THR A 74 12.03 2.20 -15.05
C THR A 74 10.74 1.59 -15.60
N ALA A 75 10.76 0.27 -15.82
CA ALA A 75 9.58 -0.46 -16.29
C ALA A 75 8.43 -0.40 -15.28
N ASP A 76 7.19 -0.48 -15.78
CA ASP A 76 5.99 -0.59 -14.96
C ASP A 76 6.05 -1.85 -14.09
N VAL A 77 6.00 -1.68 -12.76
CA VAL A 77 6.07 -2.79 -11.79
C VAL A 77 4.71 -3.25 -11.27
N THR A 78 3.58 -2.80 -11.85
CA THR A 78 2.23 -3.13 -11.37
C THR A 78 2.03 -4.63 -11.24
N GLU A 79 2.29 -5.39 -12.30
CA GLU A 79 2.10 -6.85 -12.30
C GLU A 79 3.00 -7.54 -11.27
N GLU A 80 4.21 -7.02 -11.05
CA GLU A 80 5.16 -7.55 -10.09
C GLU A 80 4.71 -7.29 -8.64
N ILE A 81 4.22 -6.07 -8.34
CA ILE A 81 3.61 -5.72 -7.05
C ILE A 81 2.39 -6.58 -6.76
N ASP A 82 1.54 -6.79 -7.76
CA ASP A 82 0.32 -7.59 -7.62
C ASP A 82 0.63 -9.07 -7.35
N ALA A 83 1.58 -9.63 -8.09
CA ALA A 83 2.02 -11.01 -7.88
C ALA A 83 2.63 -11.19 -6.48
N LEU A 84 3.48 -10.26 -6.04
CA LEU A 84 4.07 -10.29 -4.71
C LEU A 84 3.03 -10.09 -3.61
N THR A 85 2.07 -9.19 -3.80
CA THR A 85 0.99 -8.95 -2.81
C THR A 85 0.14 -10.21 -2.62
N ARG A 86 -0.26 -10.86 -3.72
CA ARG A 86 -0.97 -12.16 -3.66
C ARG A 86 -0.16 -13.21 -2.93
N LYS A 87 1.14 -13.32 -3.25
CA LYS A 87 2.05 -14.27 -2.60
C LYS A 87 2.16 -14.00 -1.09
N LEU A 88 2.39 -12.74 -0.70
CA LEU A 88 2.51 -12.34 0.70
C LEU A 88 1.25 -12.66 1.49
N ILE A 89 0.07 -12.35 0.95
CA ILE A 89 -1.21 -12.64 1.62
C ILE A 89 -1.45 -14.15 1.76
N ALA A 90 -1.05 -14.94 0.76
CA ALA A 90 -1.24 -16.39 0.77
C ALA A 90 -0.25 -17.15 1.66
N GLU A 91 1.01 -16.71 1.70
CA GLU A 91 2.10 -17.45 2.35
C GLU A 91 2.44 -16.93 3.74
N ARG A 92 2.22 -15.64 4.03
CA ARG A 92 2.58 -15.07 5.33
C ARG A 92 1.50 -15.36 6.37
N PRO A 93 1.90 -15.77 7.59
CA PRO A 93 0.94 -16.03 8.64
C PRO A 93 0.31 -14.70 9.11
N LEU A 94 -1.00 -14.73 9.38
CA LEU A 94 -1.74 -13.56 9.85
C LEU A 94 -1.12 -12.93 11.12
N CYS A 95 -0.44 -13.72 11.96
CA CYS A 95 0.22 -13.21 13.15
C CYS A 95 1.32 -12.18 12.84
N GLU A 96 2.04 -12.30 11.71
CA GLU A 96 3.05 -11.29 11.32
C GLU A 96 2.39 -9.94 11.02
N PHE A 97 1.23 -9.94 10.36
CA PHE A 97 0.45 -8.72 10.15
C PHE A 97 -0.09 -8.17 11.47
N MET A 98 -0.62 -9.04 12.35
CA MET A 98 -1.14 -8.61 13.66
C MET A 98 -0.04 -7.99 14.53
N ASP A 99 1.15 -8.58 14.54
CA ASP A 99 2.30 -8.03 15.24
C ASP A 99 2.62 -6.64 14.68
N PHE A 100 2.73 -6.49 13.35
CA PHE A 100 2.92 -5.20 12.71
C PHE A 100 1.85 -4.17 13.12
N ALA A 101 0.59 -4.56 13.06
CA ALA A 101 -0.53 -3.69 13.38
C ALA A 101 -0.55 -3.27 14.86
N MET A 102 0.02 -4.09 15.76
CA MET A 102 0.06 -3.83 17.20
C MET A 102 1.38 -3.20 17.69
N ILE A 103 2.42 -3.11 16.85
CA ILE A 103 3.69 -2.48 17.23
C ILE A 103 3.45 -1.04 17.71
N GLY A 104 4.00 -0.73 18.89
CA GLY A 104 4.14 0.63 19.39
C GLY A 104 2.83 1.36 19.74
N LYS A 105 1.68 0.67 19.83
CA LYS A 105 0.35 1.30 19.96
C LYS A 105 0.05 2.27 18.81
N THR A 106 0.41 1.89 17.60
CA THR A 106 0.11 2.68 16.40
C THR A 106 -1.39 2.99 16.33
N ALA A 107 -1.74 4.28 16.33
CA ALA A 107 -3.12 4.74 16.26
C ALA A 107 -3.58 4.76 14.79
N TRP A 108 -3.96 3.60 14.26
CA TRP A 108 -4.37 3.46 12.86
C TRP A 108 -5.55 4.36 12.49
N SER A 109 -6.45 4.65 13.43
CA SER A 109 -7.53 5.64 13.27
C SER A 109 -6.99 7.04 12.93
N GLU A 110 -5.98 7.51 13.66
CA GLU A 110 -5.37 8.83 13.41
C GLU A 110 -4.64 8.84 12.08
N ILE A 111 -3.94 7.75 11.73
CA ILE A 111 -3.25 7.62 10.45
C ILE A 111 -4.25 7.63 9.30
N SER A 112 -5.34 6.86 9.38
CA SER A 112 -6.37 6.83 8.34
C SER A 112 -7.07 8.17 8.20
N ASP A 113 -7.38 8.84 9.32
CA ASP A 113 -8.02 10.16 9.32
C ASP A 113 -7.11 11.20 8.68
N ASN A 114 -5.84 11.24 9.08
CA ASN A 114 -4.86 12.15 8.49
C ASN A 114 -4.65 11.87 7.00
N LEU A 115 -4.56 10.60 6.61
CA LEU A 115 -4.35 10.20 5.22
C LEU A 115 -5.55 10.60 4.34
N LEU A 116 -6.78 10.37 4.79
CA LEU A 116 -7.98 10.49 3.94
C LEU A 116 -8.73 11.80 4.12
N SER A 117 -8.49 12.57 5.18
CA SER A 117 -9.11 13.89 5.37
C SER A 117 -8.73 14.88 4.26
N ASP A 118 -9.64 15.79 3.91
CA ASP A 118 -9.43 16.88 2.95
C ASP A 118 -8.86 18.15 3.64
N LYS A 119 -8.21 18.03 4.81
CA LYS A 119 -7.66 19.19 5.54
C LYS A 119 -6.54 19.89 4.79
#